data_AF-A0A8C6QF85-F1
#
_entry.id   AF-A0A8C6QF85-F1
#
_cell.length_a   1.000
_cell.length_b   1.000
_cell.length_c   1.000
_cell.angle_alpha   90.00
_cell.angle_beta   90.00
_cell.angle_gamma   90.00
#
_symmetry.space_group_name_H-M   'P 1'
#
loop_
_entity.id
_entity.type
_entity.pdbx_description
1 polymer ?
#
loop_
_entity_poly.entity_id
_entity_poly.type
_entity_poly.pdbx_seq_one_letter_code
_entity_poly.pdbx_strand_id
1 'polypeptide(L)'
;LVPFFSPCLLFILSTVWILRSPSDILEKHPRVFYFMVGTAFANITCQLIVCQMSSTRCPTLNWLLLPLFLVVIAVNLGVASHLESVLLCTLTAAFTLAHIHYGVRVVKQLSSHFQIYPFSLRKPNSD
;
A
#
# COMPACT_ATOMS: atom_id res chain seq x y z
N LEU A 1 -7.42 -19.03 -1.30
CA LEU A 1 -5.95 -18.78 -1.19
C LEU A 1 -5.52 -17.50 -1.91
N VAL A 2 -5.96 -17.31 -3.16
CA VAL A 2 -5.66 -16.14 -4.01
C VAL A 2 -5.70 -14.75 -3.30
N PRO A 3 -6.68 -14.44 -2.43
CA PRO A 3 -6.75 -13.12 -1.78
C PRO A 3 -5.62 -12.85 -0.79
N PHE A 4 -5.07 -13.90 -0.19
CA PHE A 4 -3.97 -13.82 0.79
C PHE A 4 -2.59 -13.81 0.14
N PHE A 5 -2.51 -14.07 -1.17
CA PHE A 5 -1.25 -14.09 -1.89
C PHE A 5 -0.54 -12.73 -1.83
N SER A 6 -1.27 -11.63 -2.08
CA SER A 6 -0.69 -10.29 -2.10
C SER A 6 -0.14 -9.84 -0.72
N PRO A 7 -0.86 -10.02 0.41
CA PRO A 7 -0.29 -9.75 1.73
C PRO A 7 0.91 -10.64 2.10
N CYS A 8 0.84 -11.94 1.80
CA CYS A 8 1.95 -12.85 2.07
C CYS A 8 3.19 -12.47 1.28
N LEU A 9 3.04 -12.13 -0.01
CA LEU A 9 4.14 -11.69 -0.85
C LEU A 9 4.77 -10.40 -0.33
N LEU A 10 3.95 -9.44 0.14
CA LEU A 10 4.45 -8.21 0.76
C LEU A 10 5.32 -8.50 1.99
N PHE A 11 4.87 -9.40 2.87
CA PHE A 11 5.65 -9.80 4.03
C PHE A 11 6.95 -10.50 3.64
N ILE A 12 6.91 -11.44 2.68
CA ILE A 12 8.10 -12.14 2.21
C ILE A 12 9.12 -11.15 1.62
N LEU A 13 8.70 -10.25 0.73
CA LEU A 13 9.58 -9.25 0.12
C LEU A 13 10.17 -8.30 1.16
N SER A 14 9.37 -7.86 2.13
CA SER A 14 9.82 -6.97 3.21
C SER A 14 10.85 -7.66 4.11
N THR A 15 10.62 -8.93 4.46
CA THR A 15 11.57 -9.73 5.25
C THR A 15 12.86 -9.98 4.49
N VAL A 16 12.79 -10.31 3.20
CA VAL A 16 13.99 -10.46 2.35
C VAL A 16 14.79 -9.17 2.29
N TRP A 17 14.12 -8.02 2.15
CA TRP A 17 14.79 -6.73 2.16
C TRP A 17 15.53 -6.48 3.48
N ILE A 18 14.87 -6.72 4.63
CA ILE A 18 15.51 -6.56 5.94
C ILE A 18 16.75 -7.46 6.06
N LEU A 19 16.62 -8.75 5.73
CA LEU A 19 17.71 -9.72 5.91
C LEU A 19 18.88 -9.52 4.94
N ARG A 20 18.64 -8.94 3.77
CA ARG A 20 19.66 -8.71 2.74
C ARG A 20 20.14 -7.26 2.65
N SER A 21 19.62 -6.37 3.50
CA SER A 21 19.94 -4.95 3.51
C SER A 21 21.37 -4.71 4.01
N PRO A 22 22.31 -4.25 3.18
CA PRO A 22 23.69 -3.93 3.60
C PRO A 22 23.80 -2.73 4.54
N SER A 23 22.82 -1.81 4.56
CA SER A 23 22.91 -0.57 5.35
C SER A 23 22.18 -0.61 6.70
N ASP A 24 21.68 -1.78 7.11
CA ASP A 24 20.80 -1.97 8.28
C ASP A 24 19.70 -0.91 8.35
N ILE A 25 18.89 -0.82 7.28
CA ILE A 25 17.83 0.18 7.13
C ILE A 25 16.84 0.11 8.31
N LEU A 26 16.62 -1.10 8.86
CA LEU A 26 15.75 -1.32 10.01
C LEU A 26 16.30 -0.68 11.29
N GLU A 27 17.62 -0.65 11.48
CA GLU A 27 18.22 0.01 12.65
C GLU A 27 18.26 1.53 12.49
N LYS A 28 18.54 2.02 11.28
CA LYS A 28 18.59 3.47 11.00
C LYS A 28 17.22 4.14 10.99
N HIS A 29 16.25 3.54 10.30
CA HIS A 29 14.93 4.16 10.05
C HIS A 29 13.77 3.17 10.24
N PRO A 30 13.63 2.55 11.44
CA PRO A 30 12.59 1.55 11.69
C PRO A 30 11.18 2.11 11.49
N ARG A 31 10.94 3.35 11.94
CA ARG A 31 9.63 4.00 11.87
C ARG A 31 9.12 4.14 10.44
N VAL A 32 10.00 4.57 9.53
CA VAL A 32 9.65 4.78 8.11
C VAL A 32 9.39 3.44 7.43
N PHE A 33 10.23 2.44 7.72
CA PHE A 33 10.07 1.09 7.16
C PHE A 33 8.74 0.45 7.60
N TYR A 34 8.43 0.44 8.90
CA TYR A 34 7.17 -0.11 9.39
C TYR A 34 5.96 0.66 8.86
N PHE A 35 6.07 1.99 8.72
CA PHE A 35 5.02 2.80 8.14
C PHE A 35 4.77 2.47 6.66
N MET A 36 5.82 2.26 5.86
CA MET A 36 5.71 1.81 4.46
C MET A 36 5.00 0.46 4.35
N VAL A 37 5.47 -0.54 5.11
CA VAL A 37 4.88 -1.90 5.13
C VAL A 37 3.42 -1.84 5.55
N GLY A 38 3.11 -1.09 6.62
CA GLY A 38 1.76 -0.89 7.11
C GLY A 38 0.84 -0.21 6.09
N THR A 39 1.32 0.83 5.41
CA THR A 39 0.55 1.56 4.39
C THR A 39 0.22 0.66 3.20
N ALA A 40 1.18 -0.11 2.72
CA ALA A 40 0.96 -1.03 1.61
C ALA A 40 0.03 -2.18 2.00
N PHE A 41 0.18 -2.73 3.21
CA PHE A 41 -0.74 -3.73 3.75
C PHE A 41 -2.17 -3.19 3.90
N ALA A 42 -2.33 -1.96 4.40
CA ALA A 42 -3.62 -1.29 4.52
C ALA A 42 -4.26 -1.08 3.15
N ASN A 43 -3.48 -0.69 2.13
CA ASN A 43 -3.98 -0.53 0.77
C ASN A 43 -4.48 -1.85 0.16
N ILE A 44 -3.72 -2.95 0.33
CA ILE A 44 -4.13 -4.28 -0.12
C ILE A 44 -5.41 -4.73 0.62
N THR A 45 -5.43 -4.57 1.94
CA THR A 45 -6.56 -4.99 2.78
C THR A 45 -7.83 -4.21 2.45
N CYS A 46 -7.73 -2.89 2.24
CA CYS A 46 -8.87 -2.07 1.85
C CYS A 46 -9.45 -2.49 0.49
N GLN A 47 -8.59 -2.82 -0.49
CA GLN A 47 -9.04 -3.38 -1.78
C GLN A 47 -9.77 -4.71 -1.62
N LEU A 48 -9.24 -5.60 -0.78
CA LEU A 48 -9.86 -6.89 -0.48
C LEU A 48 -11.25 -6.73 0.14
N ILE A 49 -11.38 -5.87 1.16
CA ILE A 49 -12.65 -5.59 1.83
C ILE A 49 -13.67 -5.04 0.83
N VAL A 50 -13.30 -4.03 0.03
CA VAL A 50 -14.21 -3.44 -0.98
C VAL A 50 -14.66 -4.51 -1.97
N CYS A 51 -13.74 -5.32 -2.51
CA CYS A 51 -14.07 -6.38 -3.46
C CYS A 51 -14.99 -7.45 -2.86
N GLN A 52 -14.80 -7.79 -1.58
CA GLN A 52 -15.69 -8.71 -0.87
C GLN A 52 -17.09 -8.13 -0.69
N MET A 53 -17.20 -6.85 -0.33
CA MET A 53 -18.50 -6.18 -0.13
C MET A 53 -19.28 -5.98 -1.42
N SER A 54 -18.59 -5.70 -2.55
CA SER A 54 -19.22 -5.49 -3.86
C SER A 54 -19.40 -6.77 -4.68
N SER A 55 -19.02 -7.94 -4.14
CA SER A 55 -18.99 -9.22 -4.88
C SER A 55 -18.19 -9.17 -6.20
N THR A 56 -17.25 -8.22 -6.32
CA THR A 56 -16.41 -8.04 -7.51
C THR A 56 -15.09 -8.81 -7.36
N ARG A 57 -14.52 -9.30 -8.47
CA ARG A 57 -13.23 -9.99 -8.44
C ARG A 57 -12.11 -9.01 -8.02
N CYS A 58 -11.38 -9.36 -6.96
CA CYS A 58 -10.19 -8.61 -6.57
C CYS A 58 -9.06 -8.85 -7.57
N PRO A 59 -8.34 -7.80 -8.02
CA PRO A 59 -7.10 -8.00 -8.75
C PRO A 59 -6.12 -8.80 -7.87
N THR A 60 -5.57 -9.86 -8.45
CA THR A 60 -4.72 -10.86 -7.79
C THR A 60 -3.41 -10.28 -7.28
N LEU A 61 -2.91 -9.26 -7.98
CA LEU A 61 -1.62 -8.62 -7.75
C LEU A 61 -1.84 -7.13 -7.56
N ASN A 62 -1.51 -6.60 -6.38
CA ASN A 62 -1.52 -5.17 -6.16
C ASN A 62 -0.37 -4.52 -6.91
N TRP A 63 -0.64 -3.48 -7.69
CA TRP A 63 0.36 -2.74 -8.46
C TRP A 63 1.48 -2.17 -7.58
N LEU A 64 1.22 -1.90 -6.28
CA LEU A 64 2.25 -1.49 -5.31
C LEU A 64 3.34 -2.54 -5.07
N LEU A 65 3.08 -3.83 -5.33
CA LEU A 65 4.09 -4.87 -5.16
C LEU A 65 5.21 -4.78 -6.20
N LEU A 66 4.93 -4.23 -7.38
CA LEU A 66 5.91 -4.08 -8.46
C LEU A 66 7.08 -3.14 -8.08
N PRO A 67 6.84 -1.89 -7.63
CA PRO A 67 7.94 -1.02 -7.19
C PRO A 67 8.67 -1.58 -5.96
N LEU A 68 7.97 -2.25 -5.04
CA LEU A 68 8.64 -2.93 -3.91
C LEU A 68 9.61 -4.00 -4.42
N PHE A 69 9.16 -4.85 -5.35
CA PHE A 69 9.98 -5.90 -5.94
C PHE A 69 11.21 -5.36 -6.66
N LEU A 70 11.04 -4.28 -7.44
CA LEU A 70 12.15 -3.62 -8.13
C LEU A 70 13.19 -3.07 -7.15
N VAL A 71 12.76 -2.45 -6.04
CA VAL A 71 13.68 -1.93 -5.03
C VAL A 71 14.41 -3.06 -4.32
N VAL A 72 13.72 -4.16 -3.97
CA VAL A 72 14.36 -5.34 -3.36
C VAL A 72 15.43 -5.93 -4.29
N ILE A 73 15.16 -6.04 -5.59
CA ILE A 73 16.16 -6.51 -6.58
C ILE A 73 17.34 -5.54 -6.64
N ALA A 74 17.09 -4.23 -6.77
CA ALA A 74 18.15 -3.22 -6.89
C ALA A 74 19.09 -3.21 -5.66
N VAL A 75 18.52 -3.42 -4.47
CA VAL A 75 19.28 -3.57 -3.21
C VAL A 75 20.10 -4.86 -3.21
N ASN A 76 19.52 -5.99 -3.63
CA ASN A 76 20.24 -7.27 -3.71
C ASN A 76 21.40 -7.25 -4.74
N LEU A 77 21.30 -6.45 -5.80
CA LEU A 77 22.38 -6.25 -6.78
C LEU A 77 23.47 -5.29 -6.28
N GLY A 78 23.31 -4.68 -5.10
CA GLY A 78 24.30 -3.76 -4.50
C GLY A 78 24.40 -2.39 -5.15
N VAL A 79 23.57 -2.09 -6.16
CA VAL A 79 23.58 -0.80 -6.90
C VAL A 79 23.04 0.34 -6.03
N ALA A 80 22.21 0.01 -5.04
CA ALA A 80 21.42 0.97 -4.29
C ALA A 80 21.89 1.20 -2.83
N SER A 81 22.99 0.59 -2.38
CA SER A 81 23.41 0.59 -0.97
C SER A 81 23.47 2.00 -0.34
N HIS A 82 24.10 2.97 -1.03
CA HIS A 82 24.19 4.35 -0.55
C HIS A 82 22.86 5.13 -0.63
N LEU A 83 21.94 4.70 -1.50
CA LEU A 83 20.66 5.38 -1.75
C LEU A 83 19.47 4.69 -1.05
N GLU A 84 19.69 3.63 -0.29
CA GLU A 84 18.64 2.84 0.36
C GLU A 84 17.68 3.68 1.20
N SER A 85 18.18 4.66 1.95
CA SER A 85 17.33 5.54 2.78
C SER A 85 16.47 6.48 1.91
N VAL A 86 17.04 7.00 0.81
CA VAL A 86 16.31 7.85 -0.15
C VAL A 86 15.25 7.04 -0.88
N LEU A 87 15.58 5.81 -1.30
CA LEU A 87 14.66 4.87 -1.92
C LEU A 87 13.53 4.49 -0.96
N LEU A 88 13.84 4.20 0.30
CA LEU A 88 12.83 3.92 1.31
C LEU A 88 11.86 5.10 1.47
N CYS A 89 12.39 6.33 1.60
CA CYS A 89 11.57 7.52 1.77
C CYS A 89 10.69 7.76 0.53
N THR A 90 11.26 7.65 -0.66
CA THR A 90 10.55 7.81 -1.94
C THR A 90 9.45 6.76 -2.11
N LEU A 91 9.77 5.50 -1.81
CA LEU A 91 8.83 4.38 -1.89
C LEU A 91 7.68 4.55 -0.88
N THR A 92 8.02 4.97 0.35
CA THR A 92 7.03 5.31 1.38
C THR A 92 6.09 6.40 0.89
N ALA A 93 6.62 7.52 0.39
CA ALA A 93 5.82 8.63 -0.11
C ALA A 93 4.90 8.21 -1.26
N ALA A 94 5.43 7.42 -2.22
CA ALA A 94 4.64 6.89 -3.32
C ALA A 94 3.50 5.97 -2.84
N PHE A 95 3.77 5.11 -1.85
CA PHE A 95 2.77 4.20 -1.28
C PHE A 95 1.68 4.94 -0.52
N THR A 96 2.06 5.94 0.26
CA THR A 96 1.11 6.81 0.96
C THR A 96 0.24 7.58 -0.02
N LEU A 97 0.82 8.18 -1.06
CA LEU A 97 0.07 8.89 -2.08
C LEU A 97 -0.93 7.96 -2.80
N ALA A 98 -0.48 6.76 -3.18
CA ALA A 98 -1.32 5.76 -3.82
C ALA A 98 -2.47 5.30 -2.90
N HIS A 99 -2.20 5.10 -1.60
CA HIS A 99 -3.22 4.74 -0.63
C HIS A 99 -4.27 5.84 -0.46
N ILE A 100 -3.83 7.11 -0.35
CA ILE A 100 -4.72 8.27 -0.27
C ILE A 100 -5.55 8.38 -1.55
N HIS A 101 -4.93 8.26 -2.73
CA HIS A 101 -5.64 8.31 -4.01
C HIS A 101 -6.72 7.24 -4.09
N TYR A 102 -6.38 6.00 -3.74
CA TYR A 102 -7.32 4.89 -3.71
C TYR A 102 -8.48 5.18 -2.74
N GLY A 103 -8.19 5.60 -1.51
CA GLY A 103 -9.20 5.95 -0.52
C GLY A 103 -10.18 7.02 -1.01
N VAL A 104 -9.67 8.12 -1.57
CA VAL A 104 -10.49 9.21 -2.11
C VAL A 104 -11.38 8.72 -3.26
N ARG A 105 -10.85 7.89 -4.16
CA ARG A 105 -11.62 7.32 -5.29
C ARG A 105 -12.76 6.44 -4.80
N VAL A 106 -12.47 5.54 -3.86
CA VAL A 106 -13.46 4.64 -3.26
C VAL A 106 -14.56 5.42 -2.55
N VAL A 107 -14.20 6.38 -1.70
CA VAL A 107 -15.19 7.22 -0.98
C VAL A 107 -16.08 7.98 -1.97
N LYS A 108 -15.51 8.55 -3.03
CA LYS A 108 -16.27 9.25 -4.07
C LYS A 108 -17.21 8.32 -4.82
N GLN A 109 -16.76 7.12 -5.18
CA GLN A 109 -17.60 6.12 -5.87
C GLN A 109 -18.75 5.63 -4.99
N LEU A 110 -18.48 5.28 -3.73
CA LEU A 110 -19.51 4.86 -2.79
C LEU A 110 -20.51 5.99 -2.50
N SER A 111 -20.03 7.21 -2.26
CA SER A 111 -20.88 8.39 -2.06
C SER A 111 -21.84 8.61 -3.24
N SER A 112 -21.32 8.54 -4.47
CA SER A 112 -22.13 8.69 -5.68
C SER A 112 -23.10 7.52 -5.88
N HIS A 113 -22.70 6.30 -5.54
CA HIS A 113 -23.55 5.11 -5.70
C HIS A 113 -24.71 5.11 -4.71
N PHE A 114 -24.46 5.47 -3.45
CA PHE A 114 -25.47 5.50 -2.40
C PHE A 114 -26.22 6.85 -2.29
N GLN A 115 -25.82 7.87 -3.07
CA GLN A 115 -26.36 9.24 -2.98
C GLN A 115 -26.21 9.85 -1.57
N ILE A 116 -25.14 9.50 -0.86
CA ILE A 116 -24.84 9.98 0.49
C ILE A 116 -23.68 10.96 0.42
N TYR A 117 -23.78 12.08 1.13
CA TYR A 117 -22.66 13.00 1.36
C TYR A 117 -21.81 12.45 2.51
N PRO A 118 -20.61 11.90 2.26
CA PRO A 118 -19.86 11.09 3.22
C PRO A 118 -19.40 11.89 4.46
N PHE A 119 -19.43 13.22 4.37
CA PHE A 119 -19.07 14.12 5.47
C PHE A 119 -20.21 15.09 5.86
N SER A 120 -21.43 14.90 5.34
CA SER A 120 -22.60 15.68 5.79
C SER A 120 -23.41 14.89 6.80
N LEU A 121 -23.49 15.40 8.03
CA LEU A 121 -24.40 14.90 9.06
C LEU A 121 -25.84 15.41 8.88
N ARG A 122 -26.06 16.36 7.94
CA ARG A 122 -27.37 16.93 7.65
C ARG A 122 -27.99 16.21 6.45
N LYS A 123 -29.17 15.63 6.66
CA LYS A 123 -30.04 15.13 5.59
C LYS A 123 -30.36 16.32 4.66
N PRO A 124 -30.16 16.21 3.33
CA PRO A 124 -30.56 17.28 2.43
C PRO A 124 -32.08 17.49 2.58
N ASN A 125 -32.48 18.75 2.84
CA ASN A 125 -33.89 19.11 2.87
C ASN A 125 -34.48 18.86 1.49
N SER A 126 -35.57 18.11 1.45
CA SER A 126 -36.45 17.99 0.30
C SER A 126 -37.30 19.27 0.24
N ASP A 127 -36.81 20.27 -0.47
CA ASP A 127 -37.64 21.38 -0.95
C ASP A 127 -38.14 21.04 -2.37
#